data_AF-A0A7G4A0X3-F1
#
_entry.id   AF-A0A7G4A0X3-F1
#
_cell.length_a   1.000
_cell.length_b   1.000
_cell.length_c   1.000
_cell.angle_alpha   90.00
_cell.angle_beta   90.00
_cell.angle_gamma   90.00
#
_symmetry.space_group_name_H-M   'P 1'
#
loop_
_entity.id
_entity.type
_entity.pdbx_description
1 polymer ?
#
loop_
_entity_poly.entity_id
_entity_poly.type
_entity_poly.pdbx_seq_one_letter_code
_entity_poly.pdbx_strand_id
1 'polypeptide(L)'
;MYQYNPNLHVKIWLSNNPNVFMNLENQIRLIEMREKNPNDTIHLVYDSKLLVQTSVNTLHEFCKEHQIISIDAHAIDTLLQSENERKLYSFYKEEIHNLKTGGNLAVASDILRWLSPIFKKGTYTDFDFPIDTSSLPKFITTEMPILLNIGSLKMGRKEFILANNDFVAIIDAIAAKKEIERVQRGLITRLTHYDTDFIERTETELNEDSFINRHLLKFMKNRSESLYIAKSKEIIPHDIAHSSLKIRAYLIEVMTDKNKFLNFNKITPQETHEEVIKRLRKDLQAQLNLVKYLFFSKEYSLIKRILEKNDDRFLTYLMKKECDLYLKSIVVCTTGPIQISNALFNGYVVDTDKFIREIQPLSFNHYGLQHAFRSQNSIPLHENVLGMLKFLGVNEGELNDSSWLDSGKKLQASRTKLLTTRQKELAMSLPLSFSAIKNDVEKYIHKITKIPHQSFSSEEKQELTEDLKLILSCFSQTNEFNILQFKKILLSIHHHDEYTQKLIEDLENLCHEAIIFSLAKDKKIKLNRPSHIGQS
;
A
#
# COMPACT_ATOMS: atom_id res chain seq x y z
N MET A 1 -6.70 -1.04 -30.14
CA MET A 1 -5.98 -1.86 -29.14
C MET A 1 -4.71 -1.14 -28.77
N TYR A 2 -4.40 -1.07 -27.48
CA TYR A 2 -3.25 -0.35 -26.91
C TYR A 2 -2.19 -1.35 -26.41
N GLN A 3 -0.96 -0.88 -26.21
CA GLN A 3 0.17 -1.71 -25.77
C GLN A 3 0.60 -1.28 -24.37
N TYR A 4 0.18 -2.03 -23.35
CA TYR A 4 0.53 -1.80 -21.96
C TYR A 4 1.88 -2.42 -21.62
N ASN A 5 2.78 -1.65 -21.00
CA ASN A 5 4.06 -2.15 -20.50
C ASN A 5 4.00 -2.33 -18.97
N PRO A 6 3.95 -3.57 -18.45
CA PRO A 6 3.88 -3.84 -17.02
C PRO A 6 5.22 -3.61 -16.30
N ASN A 7 6.33 -3.46 -17.02
CA ASN A 7 7.68 -3.32 -16.44
C ASN A 7 8.05 -1.87 -16.04
N LEU A 8 7.08 -0.95 -16.12
CA LEU A 8 7.25 0.45 -15.73
C LEU A 8 6.40 0.72 -14.48
N HIS A 9 7.05 1.14 -13.40
CA HIS A 9 6.43 1.31 -12.09
C HIS A 9 6.64 2.72 -11.54
N VAL A 10 5.63 3.19 -10.82
CA VAL A 10 5.66 4.42 -10.04
C VAL A 10 5.21 4.10 -8.62
N LYS A 11 6.05 4.47 -7.66
CA LYS A 11 5.76 4.44 -6.23
C LYS A 11 5.74 5.87 -5.71
N ILE A 12 4.76 6.23 -4.89
CA ILE A 12 4.69 7.56 -4.27
C ILE A 12 4.85 7.40 -2.76
N TRP A 13 5.85 8.09 -2.19
CA TRP A 13 6.06 8.13 -0.76
C TRP A 13 6.31 9.56 -0.29
N LEU A 14 5.36 10.08 0.47
CA LEU A 14 5.43 11.41 1.07
C LEU A 14 5.66 11.22 2.57
N SER A 15 6.82 11.62 3.08
CA SER A 15 7.16 11.39 4.49
C SER A 15 6.43 12.34 5.42
N ASN A 16 5.94 11.83 6.55
CA ASN A 16 5.45 12.64 7.67
C ASN A 16 6.54 12.97 8.71
N ASN A 17 7.76 12.47 8.52
CA ASN A 17 8.90 12.69 9.39
C ASN A 17 10.08 13.27 8.59
N PRO A 18 10.47 14.53 8.81
CA PRO A 18 11.53 15.17 8.03
C PRO A 18 12.90 14.47 8.09
N ASN A 19 13.16 13.72 9.16
CA ASN A 19 14.43 13.03 9.40
C ASN A 19 14.47 11.61 8.82
N VAL A 20 13.38 11.13 8.22
CA VAL A 20 13.27 9.78 7.69
C VAL A 20 12.61 9.85 6.33
N PHE A 21 13.39 9.62 5.26
CA PHE A 21 12.83 9.67 3.91
C PHE A 21 11.75 8.61 3.70
N MET A 22 11.95 7.40 4.24
CA MET A 22 11.02 6.26 4.17
C MET A 22 11.25 5.34 5.37
N ASN A 23 10.18 4.76 5.93
CA ASN A 23 10.32 3.80 7.01
C ASN A 23 10.97 2.48 6.52
N LEU A 24 11.53 1.70 7.45
CA LEU A 24 12.25 0.47 7.10
C LEU A 24 11.35 -0.57 6.39
N GLU A 25 10.08 -0.68 6.81
CA GLU A 25 9.10 -1.60 6.20
C GLU A 25 8.94 -1.35 4.69
N ASN A 26 8.77 -0.09 4.30
CA ASN A 26 8.58 0.27 2.89
C ASN A 26 9.89 0.28 2.09
N GLN A 27 11.04 0.52 2.74
CA GLN A 27 12.35 0.28 2.12
C GLN A 27 12.51 -1.20 1.77
N ILE A 28 12.23 -2.11 2.72
CA ILE A 28 12.29 -3.56 2.50
C ILE A 28 11.37 -3.99 1.34
N ARG A 29 10.11 -3.55 1.36
CA ARG A 29 9.13 -3.86 0.30
C ARG A 29 9.60 -3.39 -1.08
N LEU A 30 10.21 -2.21 -1.17
CA LEU A 30 10.73 -1.66 -2.43
C LEU A 30 11.98 -2.41 -2.93
N ILE A 31 12.88 -2.79 -2.01
CA ILE A 31 14.04 -3.62 -2.35
C ILE A 31 13.58 -5.00 -2.82
N GLU A 32 12.62 -5.62 -2.13
CA GLU A 32 12.07 -6.92 -2.50
C GLU A 32 11.43 -6.88 -3.90
N MET A 33 10.66 -5.82 -4.20
CA MET A 33 10.13 -5.59 -5.54
C MET A 33 11.23 -5.48 -6.60
N ARG A 34 12.32 -4.74 -6.31
CA ARG A 34 13.47 -4.64 -7.21
C ARG A 34 14.16 -5.99 -7.41
N GLU A 35 14.35 -6.78 -6.36
CA GLU A 35 15.00 -8.10 -6.47
C GLU A 35 14.16 -9.09 -7.28
N LYS A 36 12.82 -9.06 -7.17
CA LYS A 36 11.92 -9.85 -8.01
C LYS A 36 11.88 -9.38 -9.46
N ASN A 37 12.03 -8.07 -9.69
CA ASN A 37 11.91 -7.45 -10.99
C ASN A 37 13.20 -6.66 -11.34
N PRO A 38 14.34 -7.35 -11.56
CA PRO A 38 15.65 -6.70 -11.68
C PRO A 38 15.77 -5.78 -12.89
N ASN A 39 15.02 -6.05 -13.97
CA ASN A 39 15.09 -5.30 -15.22
C ASN A 39 14.03 -4.20 -15.34
N ASP A 40 13.11 -4.11 -14.38
CA ASP A 40 12.01 -3.16 -14.45
C ASP A 40 12.48 -1.73 -14.15
N THR A 41 11.77 -0.74 -14.70
CA THR A 41 12.01 0.66 -14.36
C THR A 41 11.12 1.06 -13.20
N ILE A 42 11.72 1.45 -12.08
CA ILE A 42 10.99 1.86 -10.87
C ILE A 42 11.27 3.33 -10.61
N HIS A 43 10.20 4.13 -10.56
CA HIS A 43 10.25 5.52 -10.16
C HIS A 43 9.76 5.68 -8.73
N LEU A 44 10.49 6.42 -7.91
CA LEU A 44 10.09 6.80 -6.56
C LEU A 44 9.81 8.30 -6.50
N VAL A 45 8.55 8.66 -6.35
CA VAL A 45 8.10 10.04 -6.17
C VAL A 45 8.15 10.38 -4.68
N TYR A 46 8.82 11.49 -4.36
CA TYR A 46 8.93 12.05 -3.01
C TYR A 46 8.72 13.57 -3.07
N ASP A 47 8.61 14.25 -1.93
CA ASP A 47 8.63 15.71 -1.87
C ASP A 47 9.81 16.19 -1.03
N SER A 48 10.72 16.93 -1.64
CA SER A 48 11.92 17.45 -0.97
C SER A 48 11.61 18.45 0.15
N LYS A 49 10.47 19.14 0.14
CA LYS A 49 10.05 20.07 1.20
C LYS A 49 9.59 19.36 2.47
N LEU A 50 9.25 18.07 2.39
CA LEU A 50 8.90 17.27 3.56
C LEU A 50 10.13 16.77 4.32
N LEU A 51 11.34 16.91 3.77
CA LEU A 51 12.56 16.27 4.27
C LEU A 51 13.65 17.30 4.57
N VAL A 52 14.50 16.99 5.54
CA VAL A 52 15.77 17.69 5.71
C VAL A 52 16.79 17.22 4.66
N GLN A 53 17.78 18.05 4.35
CA GLN A 53 18.77 17.77 3.30
C GLN A 53 19.50 16.43 3.50
N THR A 54 19.82 16.05 4.74
CA THR A 54 20.47 14.77 5.04
C THR A 54 19.60 13.59 4.61
N SER A 55 18.30 13.63 4.89
CA SER A 55 17.33 12.60 4.48
C SER A 55 17.17 12.54 2.95
N VAL A 56 17.24 13.68 2.27
CA VAL A 56 17.23 13.74 0.79
C VAL A 56 18.49 13.07 0.23
N ASN A 57 19.66 13.33 0.82
CA ASN A 57 20.90 12.66 0.42
C ASN A 57 20.80 11.13 0.63
N THR A 58 20.29 10.68 1.78
CA THR A 58 20.05 9.25 2.06
C THR A 58 19.08 8.63 1.04
N LEU A 59 18.02 9.33 0.64
CA LEU A 59 17.11 8.89 -0.41
C LEU A 59 17.84 8.69 -1.75
N HIS A 60 18.70 9.64 -2.14
CA HIS A 60 19.44 9.54 -3.40
C HIS A 60 20.47 8.40 -3.38
N GLU A 61 21.15 8.18 -2.25
CA GLU A 61 22.04 7.03 -2.05
C GLU A 61 21.27 5.71 -2.17
N PHE A 62 20.13 5.59 -1.48
CA PHE A 62 19.23 4.44 -1.57
C PHE A 62 18.77 4.19 -3.03
N CYS A 63 18.32 5.24 -3.71
CA CYS A 63 17.87 5.14 -5.10
C CYS A 63 18.99 4.70 -6.03
N LYS A 64 20.21 5.20 -5.83
CA LYS A 64 21.39 4.81 -6.61
C LYS A 64 21.75 3.33 -6.39
N GLU A 65 21.80 2.89 -5.13
CA GLU A 65 22.13 1.50 -4.75
C GLU A 65 21.17 0.50 -5.39
N HIS A 66 19.88 0.83 -5.42
CA HIS A 66 18.82 -0.06 -5.90
C HIS A 66 18.35 0.22 -7.33
N GLN A 67 19.04 1.10 -8.06
CA GLN A 67 18.70 1.50 -9.43
C GLN A 67 17.24 1.97 -9.57
N ILE A 68 16.83 2.87 -8.69
CA ILE A 68 15.51 3.49 -8.63
C ILE A 68 15.65 4.95 -9.09
N ILE A 69 14.70 5.42 -9.89
CA ILE A 69 14.70 6.79 -10.41
C ILE A 69 13.88 7.66 -9.47
N SER A 70 14.51 8.55 -8.73
CA SER A 70 13.81 9.49 -7.83
C SER A 70 13.17 10.64 -8.61
N ILE A 71 11.93 11.01 -8.27
CA ILE A 71 11.20 12.16 -8.82
C ILE A 71 10.78 13.08 -7.67
N ASP A 72 11.23 14.34 -7.69
CA ASP A 72 10.80 15.34 -6.70
C ASP A 72 9.48 15.99 -7.13
N ALA A 73 8.40 15.69 -6.42
CA ALA A 73 7.08 16.26 -6.60
C ALA A 73 7.05 17.77 -6.39
N HIS A 74 7.98 18.36 -5.63
CA HIS A 74 8.07 19.80 -5.48
C HIS A 74 8.53 20.49 -6.77
N ALA A 75 9.25 19.79 -7.65
CA ALA A 75 9.87 20.36 -8.83
C ALA A 75 9.03 20.24 -10.13
N ILE A 76 7.85 19.60 -10.08
CA ILE A 76 7.09 19.26 -11.29
C ILE A 76 6.18 20.38 -11.83
N ASP A 77 6.04 21.51 -11.13
CA ASP A 77 5.10 22.61 -11.49
C ASP A 77 5.27 23.09 -12.95
N THR A 78 6.53 23.22 -13.37
CA THR A 78 6.89 23.67 -14.73
C THR A 78 6.58 22.63 -15.81
N LEU A 79 6.36 21.37 -15.45
CA LEU A 79 6.11 20.25 -16.36
C LEU A 79 4.60 19.99 -16.58
N LEU A 80 3.73 20.66 -15.82
CA LEU A 80 2.27 20.48 -15.91
C LEU A 80 1.74 21.06 -17.22
N GLN A 81 0.92 20.29 -17.93
CA GLN A 81 0.53 20.60 -19.32
C GLN A 81 -0.85 21.28 -19.39
N SER A 82 -1.74 20.99 -18.43
CA SER A 82 -3.12 21.46 -18.42
C SER A 82 -3.46 22.34 -17.21
N GLU A 83 -4.52 23.14 -17.33
CA GLU A 83 -5.06 23.94 -16.22
C GLU A 83 -5.54 23.06 -15.06
N ASN A 84 -6.20 21.93 -15.36
CA ASN A 84 -6.65 20.98 -14.34
C ASN A 84 -5.47 20.42 -13.53
N GLU A 85 -4.37 20.06 -14.18
CA GLU A 85 -3.16 19.61 -13.49
C GLU A 85 -2.58 20.71 -12.59
N ARG A 86 -2.50 21.96 -13.05
CA ARG A 86 -2.02 23.09 -12.24
C ARG A 86 -2.92 23.33 -11.03
N LYS A 87 -4.24 23.23 -11.21
CA LYS A 87 -5.21 23.37 -10.12
C LYS A 87 -5.11 22.22 -9.12
N LEU A 88 -5.02 20.98 -9.58
CA LEU A 88 -4.75 19.84 -8.70
C LEU A 88 -3.42 19.98 -7.96
N TYR A 89 -2.37 20.44 -8.64
CA TYR A 89 -1.08 20.68 -8.01
C TYR A 89 -1.14 21.79 -6.95
N SER A 90 -2.02 22.79 -7.10
CA SER A 90 -2.29 23.76 -6.03
C SER A 90 -2.91 23.09 -4.79
N PHE A 91 -3.90 22.21 -4.96
CA PHE A 91 -4.46 21.43 -3.85
C PHE A 91 -3.42 20.52 -3.22
N TYR A 92 -2.56 19.86 -4.01
CA TYR A 92 -1.43 19.10 -3.49
C TYR A 92 -0.55 19.96 -2.56
N LYS A 93 -0.16 21.16 -3.00
CA LYS A 93 0.62 22.11 -2.19
C LYS A 93 -0.12 22.51 -0.91
N GLU A 94 -1.44 22.72 -0.98
CA GLU A 94 -2.27 23.00 0.20
C GLU A 94 -2.29 21.84 1.20
N GLU A 95 -2.45 20.60 0.74
CA GLU A 95 -2.43 19.41 1.60
C GLU A 95 -1.08 19.27 2.32
N ILE A 96 0.03 19.49 1.60
CA ILE A 96 1.38 19.44 2.18
C ILE A 96 1.62 20.57 3.18
N HIS A 97 1.16 21.79 2.88
CA HIS A 97 1.33 22.93 3.79
C HIS A 97 0.53 22.77 5.10
N ASN A 98 -0.62 22.09 5.04
CA ASN A 98 -1.57 22.00 6.15
C ASN A 98 -1.56 20.65 6.88
N LEU A 99 -0.47 19.87 6.84
CA LEU A 99 -0.43 18.54 7.49
C LEU A 99 -0.75 18.53 9.00
N LYS A 100 -0.59 19.66 9.69
CA LYS A 100 -0.96 19.83 11.11
C LYS A 100 -2.42 20.27 11.32
N THR A 101 -3.09 20.70 10.25
CA THR A 101 -4.35 21.44 10.26
C THR A 101 -5.30 20.93 9.16
N GLY A 102 -5.42 19.61 9.02
CA GLY A 102 -6.38 18.95 8.10
C GLY A 102 -5.80 18.44 6.78
N GLY A 103 -4.58 18.84 6.44
CA GLY A 103 -3.82 18.32 5.31
C GLY A 103 -3.53 16.83 5.44
N ASN A 104 -3.56 16.10 4.32
CA ASN A 104 -3.49 14.64 4.32
C ASN A 104 -2.60 14.11 3.19
N LEU A 105 -1.61 13.29 3.56
CA LEU A 105 -0.64 12.71 2.62
C LEU A 105 -1.27 11.71 1.64
N ALA A 106 -2.36 11.03 1.99
CA ALA A 106 -3.08 10.18 1.06
C ALA A 106 -3.78 10.99 -0.03
N VAL A 107 -4.42 12.11 0.33
CA VAL A 107 -5.00 13.05 -0.64
C VAL A 107 -3.92 13.60 -1.57
N ALA A 108 -2.78 14.00 -1.02
CA ALA A 108 -1.64 14.45 -1.80
C ALA A 108 -1.14 13.36 -2.78
N SER A 109 -0.99 12.11 -2.32
CA SER A 109 -0.61 10.97 -3.18
C SER A 109 -1.65 10.65 -4.25
N ASP A 110 -2.94 10.68 -3.89
CA ASP A 110 -4.06 10.49 -4.82
C ASP A 110 -4.05 11.57 -5.91
N ILE A 111 -3.70 12.82 -5.59
CA ILE A 111 -3.57 13.89 -6.58
C ILE A 111 -2.40 13.61 -7.53
N LEU A 112 -1.22 13.29 -6.98
CA LEU A 112 0.02 13.12 -7.77
C LEU A 112 -0.11 12.06 -8.85
N ARG A 113 -0.81 10.94 -8.59
CA ARG A 113 -0.97 9.85 -9.57
C ARG A 113 -1.81 10.23 -10.80
N TRP A 114 -2.48 11.39 -10.80
CA TRP A 114 -3.24 11.93 -11.93
C TRP A 114 -2.54 13.11 -12.64
N LEU A 115 -1.29 13.42 -12.29
CA LEU A 115 -0.47 14.43 -12.97
C LEU A 115 0.44 13.78 -14.02
N SER A 116 0.50 14.35 -15.23
CA SER A 116 1.21 13.77 -16.36
C SER A 116 2.72 13.58 -16.17
N PRO A 117 3.44 14.42 -15.40
CA PRO A 117 4.84 14.13 -15.08
C PRO A 117 5.02 12.81 -14.31
N ILE A 118 3.96 12.33 -13.65
CA ILE A 118 3.95 11.12 -12.82
C ILE A 118 3.34 9.94 -13.57
N PHE A 119 2.08 10.02 -14.02
CA PHE A 119 1.41 8.85 -14.63
C PHE A 119 2.04 8.40 -15.95
N LYS A 120 2.75 9.29 -16.66
CA LYS A 120 3.47 8.91 -17.89
C LYS A 120 4.72 8.06 -17.61
N LYS A 121 5.09 7.86 -16.35
CA LYS A 121 6.27 7.09 -15.94
C LYS A 121 6.02 5.60 -15.77
N GLY A 122 4.75 5.17 -15.71
CA GLY A 122 4.38 3.77 -15.60
C GLY A 122 3.13 3.56 -14.74
N THR A 123 2.96 2.33 -14.27
CA THR A 123 1.87 1.91 -13.39
C THR A 123 2.12 2.43 -11.98
N TYR A 124 1.25 3.32 -11.50
CA TYR A 124 1.21 3.66 -10.09
C TYR A 124 0.82 2.44 -9.27
N THR A 125 1.53 2.19 -8.16
CA THR A 125 1.14 1.16 -7.21
C THR A 125 1.47 1.52 -5.75
N ASP A 126 0.57 1.20 -4.82
CA ASP A 126 0.84 1.33 -3.37
C ASP A 126 2.00 0.42 -2.91
N PHE A 127 2.62 0.72 -1.77
CA PHE A 127 3.79 -0.01 -1.25
C PHE A 127 3.45 -1.35 -0.61
N ASP A 128 2.26 -1.49 -0.04
CA ASP A 128 1.81 -2.63 0.76
C ASP A 128 1.44 -3.87 -0.05
N PHE A 129 1.64 -3.83 -1.37
CA PHE A 129 1.35 -4.95 -2.25
C PHE A 129 2.60 -5.48 -2.98
N PRO A 130 2.80 -6.82 -2.99
CA PRO A 130 3.88 -7.42 -3.74
C PRO A 130 3.60 -7.33 -5.24
N ILE A 131 4.64 -7.01 -6.00
CA ILE A 131 4.61 -6.94 -7.45
C ILE A 131 5.62 -7.91 -8.03
N ASP A 132 5.16 -8.73 -8.98
CA ASP A 132 5.99 -9.68 -9.71
C ASP A 132 5.57 -9.73 -11.18
N THR A 133 6.33 -9.02 -12.00
CA THR A 133 6.17 -8.90 -13.45
C THR A 133 7.20 -9.76 -14.19
N SER A 134 8.01 -10.53 -13.48
CA SER A 134 9.14 -11.30 -14.04
C SER A 134 8.72 -12.30 -15.13
N SER A 135 7.50 -12.82 -15.02
CA SER A 135 6.91 -13.77 -15.97
C SER A 135 6.04 -13.12 -17.05
N LEU A 136 5.82 -11.80 -16.99
CA LEU A 136 4.97 -11.10 -17.94
C LEU A 136 5.73 -10.72 -19.21
N PRO A 137 5.06 -10.68 -20.37
CA PRO A 137 5.66 -10.14 -21.59
C PRO A 137 5.89 -8.63 -21.45
N LYS A 138 6.85 -8.11 -22.22
CA LYS A 138 7.18 -6.68 -22.27
C LYS A 138 5.98 -5.79 -22.61
N PHE A 139 5.07 -6.29 -23.44
CA PHE A 139 3.84 -5.60 -23.80
C PHE A 139 2.64 -6.55 -23.74
N ILE A 140 1.54 -6.04 -23.20
CA ILE A 140 0.24 -6.71 -23.10
C ILE A 140 -0.76 -5.88 -23.91
N THR A 141 -1.49 -6.54 -24.80
CA THR A 141 -2.50 -5.87 -25.61
C THR A 141 -3.76 -5.62 -24.79
N THR A 142 -4.24 -4.38 -24.79
CA THR A 142 -5.45 -3.98 -24.05
C THR A 142 -6.47 -3.30 -24.97
N GLU A 143 -7.73 -3.35 -24.56
CA GLU A 143 -8.83 -2.69 -25.26
C GLU A 143 -8.98 -1.22 -24.85
N MET A 144 -8.60 -0.90 -23.61
CA MET A 144 -8.76 0.42 -23.01
C MET A 144 -7.40 1.13 -22.81
N PRO A 145 -7.37 2.48 -22.92
CA PRO A 145 -6.13 3.26 -22.79
C PRO A 145 -5.76 3.57 -21.33
N ILE A 146 -6.58 3.12 -20.38
CA ILE A 146 -6.39 3.24 -18.94
C ILE A 146 -6.78 1.93 -18.27
N LEU A 147 -6.03 1.52 -17.24
CA LEU A 147 -6.35 0.40 -16.37
C LEU A 147 -6.38 0.83 -14.91
N LEU A 148 -7.31 0.27 -14.15
CA LEU A 148 -7.45 0.45 -12.71
C LEU A 148 -7.68 -0.89 -12.01
N ASN A 149 -7.45 -0.91 -10.70
CA ASN A 149 -7.86 -2.03 -9.87
C ASN A 149 -9.39 -2.01 -9.67
N ILE A 150 -10.12 -2.71 -10.54
CA ILE A 150 -11.58 -2.77 -10.50
C ILE A 150 -12.03 -4.18 -10.10
N GLY A 151 -12.75 -4.23 -8.99
CA GLY A 151 -13.60 -5.34 -8.59
C GLY A 151 -15.08 -5.02 -8.78
N SER A 152 -15.96 -6.00 -8.60
CA SER A 152 -17.39 -5.73 -8.56
C SER A 152 -18.14 -6.70 -7.67
N LEU A 153 -19.27 -6.22 -7.14
CA LEU A 153 -20.22 -7.03 -6.40
C LEU A 153 -21.48 -7.21 -7.26
N LYS A 154 -21.74 -8.44 -7.69
CA LYS A 154 -22.89 -8.80 -8.52
C LYS A 154 -24.14 -8.97 -7.66
N MET A 155 -25.20 -8.25 -8.04
CA MET A 155 -26.47 -8.18 -7.33
C MET A 155 -27.62 -8.34 -8.32
N GLY A 156 -27.93 -9.58 -8.69
CA GLY A 156 -28.93 -9.86 -9.72
C GLY A 156 -28.47 -9.34 -11.09
N ARG A 157 -29.18 -8.34 -11.63
CA ARG A 157 -28.86 -7.67 -12.91
C ARG A 157 -28.00 -6.41 -12.76
N LYS A 158 -27.65 -6.05 -11.52
CA LYS A 158 -26.80 -4.91 -11.19
C LYS A 158 -25.41 -5.36 -10.75
N GLU A 159 -24.43 -4.51 -10.98
CA GLU A 159 -23.05 -4.64 -10.51
C GLU A 159 -22.70 -3.37 -9.74
N PHE A 160 -22.29 -3.54 -8.49
CA PHE A 160 -21.71 -2.47 -7.69
C PHE A 160 -20.21 -2.40 -8.00
N ILE A 161 -19.74 -1.24 -8.46
CA ILE A 161 -18.38 -1.01 -8.93
C ILE A 161 -17.47 -0.68 -7.75
N LEU A 162 -16.34 -1.38 -7.65
CA LEU A 162 -15.28 -1.09 -6.70
C LEU A 162 -14.00 -0.74 -7.46
N ALA A 163 -13.89 0.52 -7.88
CA ALA A 163 -12.70 1.01 -8.58
C ALA A 163 -11.72 1.65 -7.60
N ASN A 164 -10.74 0.87 -7.17
CA ASN A 164 -9.67 1.35 -6.31
C ASN A 164 -8.60 2.05 -7.13
N ASN A 165 -7.91 2.99 -6.48
CA ASN A 165 -6.81 3.74 -7.07
C ASN A 165 -5.44 3.28 -6.56
N ASP A 166 -5.38 2.17 -5.81
CA ASP A 166 -4.16 1.55 -5.31
C ASP A 166 -3.23 1.10 -6.44
N PHE A 167 -3.77 0.70 -7.61
CA PHE A 167 -3.04 0.59 -8.87
C PHE A 167 -3.73 1.34 -10.02
N VAL A 168 -2.98 2.16 -10.76
CA VAL A 168 -3.47 2.91 -11.93
C VAL A 168 -2.42 2.92 -13.03
N ALA A 169 -2.79 2.54 -14.25
CA ALA A 169 -1.93 2.67 -15.43
C ALA A 169 -2.64 3.48 -16.52
N ILE A 170 -1.98 4.55 -17.00
CA ILE A 170 -2.40 5.27 -18.20
C ILE A 170 -1.51 4.80 -19.34
N ILE A 171 -2.08 3.98 -20.22
CA ILE A 171 -1.36 3.29 -21.31
C ILE A 171 -1.13 4.25 -22.46
N ASP A 172 -2.16 5.02 -22.83
CA ASP A 172 -2.09 6.03 -23.87
C ASP A 172 -2.75 7.32 -23.36
N ALA A 173 -1.94 8.32 -23.03
CA ALA A 173 -2.41 9.58 -22.46
C ALA A 173 -3.22 10.43 -23.44
N ILE A 174 -3.01 10.26 -24.76
CA ILE A 174 -3.75 11.00 -25.79
C ILE A 174 -5.14 10.39 -25.92
N ALA A 175 -5.22 9.07 -26.03
CA ALA A 175 -6.49 8.35 -26.13
C ALA A 175 -7.31 8.43 -24.82
N ALA A 176 -6.67 8.36 -23.65
CA ALA A 176 -7.31 8.46 -22.34
C ALA A 176 -7.60 9.90 -21.89
N LYS A 177 -7.37 10.92 -22.74
CA LYS A 177 -7.46 12.33 -22.34
C LYS A 177 -8.80 12.67 -21.70
N LYS A 178 -9.90 12.16 -22.25
CA LYS A 178 -11.25 12.44 -21.74
C LYS A 178 -11.46 11.86 -20.34
N GLU A 179 -11.02 10.63 -20.11
CA GLU A 179 -11.10 9.91 -18.84
C GLU A 179 -10.23 10.62 -17.79
N ILE A 180 -9.01 10.99 -18.14
CA ILE A 180 -8.09 11.74 -17.29
C ILE A 180 -8.73 13.08 -16.87
N GLU A 181 -9.22 13.87 -17.82
CA GLU A 181 -9.87 15.16 -17.52
C GLU A 181 -11.15 15.02 -16.70
N ARG A 182 -11.90 13.92 -16.87
CA ARG A 182 -13.07 13.62 -16.03
C ARG A 182 -12.66 13.35 -14.59
N VAL A 183 -11.64 12.52 -14.37
CA VAL A 183 -11.10 12.27 -13.03
C VAL A 183 -10.59 13.56 -12.42
N GLN A 184 -9.70 14.27 -13.10
CA GLN A 184 -9.11 15.50 -12.58
C GLN A 184 -10.17 16.55 -12.19
N ARG A 185 -11.18 16.78 -13.04
CA ARG A 185 -12.30 17.69 -12.71
C ARG A 185 -13.15 17.21 -11.54
N GLY A 186 -13.41 15.90 -11.47
CA GLY A 186 -14.12 15.29 -10.35
C GLY A 186 -13.39 15.53 -9.03
N LEU A 187 -12.07 15.28 -9.00
CA LEU A 187 -11.21 15.55 -7.85
C LEU A 187 -11.24 17.03 -7.47
N ILE A 188 -11.00 17.94 -8.43
CA ILE A 188 -11.05 19.40 -8.21
C ILE A 188 -12.38 19.81 -7.59
N THR A 189 -13.49 19.29 -8.10
CA THR A 189 -14.84 19.62 -7.61
C THR A 189 -14.98 19.24 -6.15
N ARG A 190 -14.66 18.00 -5.78
CA ARG A 190 -14.79 17.52 -4.39
C ARG A 190 -13.76 18.13 -3.43
N LEU A 191 -12.57 18.48 -3.91
CA LEU A 191 -11.56 19.18 -3.12
C LEU A 191 -12.02 20.61 -2.79
N THR A 192 -12.58 21.31 -3.79
CA THR A 192 -13.11 22.68 -3.64
C THR A 192 -14.35 22.71 -2.77
N HIS A 193 -15.29 21.79 -3.02
CA HIS A 193 -16.56 21.69 -2.32
C HIS A 193 -16.86 20.21 -2.04
N TYR A 194 -16.68 19.82 -0.78
CA TYR A 194 -16.97 18.48 -0.34
C TYR A 194 -18.47 18.25 -0.30
N ASP A 195 -18.88 17.19 -0.97
CA ASP A 195 -20.22 16.62 -0.91
C ASP A 195 -20.11 15.16 -1.37
N THR A 196 -21.12 14.36 -1.09
CA THR A 196 -21.21 12.97 -1.54
C THR A 196 -22.67 12.58 -1.67
N ASP A 197 -22.99 11.91 -2.78
CA ASP A 197 -24.30 11.31 -3.07
C ASP A 197 -24.22 9.79 -3.13
N PHE A 198 -23.12 9.23 -2.60
CA PHE A 198 -22.82 7.81 -2.64
C PHE A 198 -23.94 6.95 -2.06
N ILE A 199 -24.43 7.30 -0.88
CA ILE A 199 -25.45 6.53 -0.17
C ILE A 199 -26.78 6.64 -0.92
N GLU A 200 -27.19 7.84 -1.29
CA GLU A 200 -28.47 8.12 -1.94
C GLU A 200 -28.56 7.48 -3.33
N ARG A 201 -27.50 7.59 -4.15
CA ARG A 201 -27.48 6.95 -5.47
C ARG A 201 -27.43 5.43 -5.37
N THR A 202 -26.61 4.89 -4.47
CA THR A 202 -26.52 3.43 -4.28
C THR A 202 -27.86 2.87 -3.81
N GLU A 203 -28.54 3.56 -2.89
CA GLU A 203 -29.87 3.17 -2.44
C GLU A 203 -30.90 3.26 -3.56
N THR A 204 -30.89 4.33 -4.35
CA THR A 204 -31.83 4.51 -5.47
C THR A 204 -31.69 3.37 -6.47
N GLU A 205 -30.49 3.11 -6.97
CA GLU A 205 -30.22 2.07 -7.97
C GLU A 205 -30.48 0.64 -7.45
N LEU A 206 -30.24 0.37 -6.17
CA LEU A 206 -30.41 -0.97 -5.61
C LEU A 206 -31.82 -1.25 -5.07
N ASN A 207 -32.56 -0.21 -4.65
CA ASN A 207 -33.93 -0.35 -4.16
C ASN A 207 -34.93 -0.72 -5.26
N GLU A 208 -34.62 -0.38 -6.51
CA GLU A 208 -35.42 -0.73 -7.68
C GLU A 208 -35.50 -2.25 -7.91
N ASP A 209 -34.51 -3.04 -7.45
CA ASP A 209 -34.28 -4.37 -8.01
C ASP A 209 -34.44 -5.62 -7.11
N SER A 210 -34.63 -5.57 -5.78
CA SER A 210 -34.98 -6.79 -4.97
C SER A 210 -35.05 -6.55 -3.44
N PHE A 211 -35.80 -7.41 -2.74
CA PHE A 211 -35.79 -7.56 -1.27
C PHE A 211 -34.39 -7.89 -0.70
N ILE A 212 -33.57 -8.65 -1.43
CA ILE A 212 -32.20 -9.06 -1.03
C ILE A 212 -31.27 -7.85 -1.02
N ASN A 213 -31.41 -6.93 -1.99
CA ASN A 213 -30.61 -5.71 -2.09
C ASN A 213 -30.88 -4.77 -0.90
N ARG A 214 -32.12 -4.69 -0.42
CA ARG A 214 -32.47 -3.91 0.79
C ARG A 214 -31.84 -4.46 2.06
N HIS A 215 -31.72 -5.78 2.19
CA HIS A 215 -31.02 -6.40 3.31
C HIS A 215 -29.51 -6.12 3.25
N LEU A 216 -28.93 -6.07 2.06
CA LEU A 216 -27.52 -5.75 1.89
C LEU A 216 -27.18 -4.29 2.16
N LEU A 217 -28.02 -3.37 1.72
CA LEU A 217 -27.92 -1.95 2.10
C LEU A 217 -27.91 -1.79 3.63
N LYS A 218 -28.72 -2.55 4.36
CA LYS A 218 -28.67 -2.58 5.84
C LYS A 218 -27.33 -3.12 6.36
N PHE A 219 -26.72 -4.11 5.71
CA PHE A 219 -25.40 -4.62 6.09
C PHE A 219 -24.27 -3.65 5.78
N MET A 220 -24.27 -2.97 4.63
CA MET A 220 -23.32 -1.91 4.31
C MET A 220 -23.46 -0.74 5.29
N LYS A 221 -24.69 -0.35 5.64
CA LYS A 221 -24.96 0.66 6.68
C LYS A 221 -24.45 0.25 8.08
N ASN A 222 -24.32 -1.04 8.36
CA ASN A 222 -23.74 -1.54 9.62
C ASN A 222 -22.21 -1.48 9.65
N ARG A 223 -21.55 -1.16 8.52
CA ARG A 223 -20.12 -0.86 8.51
C ARG A 223 -19.91 0.59 8.96
N SER A 224 -18.96 0.77 9.87
CA SER A 224 -18.60 2.07 10.43
C SER A 224 -18.27 3.08 9.33
N GLU A 225 -17.57 2.70 8.26
CA GLU A 225 -17.23 3.62 7.18
C GLU A 225 -18.44 4.16 6.40
N SER A 226 -19.43 3.33 6.02
CA SER A 226 -20.61 3.80 5.29
C SER A 226 -21.49 4.73 6.13
N LEU A 227 -21.57 4.49 7.44
CA LEU A 227 -22.25 5.37 8.37
C LEU A 227 -21.57 6.76 8.42
N TYR A 228 -20.24 6.81 8.44
CA TYR A 228 -19.52 8.08 8.55
C TYR A 228 -19.43 8.82 7.22
N ILE A 229 -19.59 8.15 6.08
CA ILE A 229 -19.86 8.82 4.79
C ILE A 229 -21.17 9.61 4.89
N ALA A 230 -22.26 8.98 5.35
CA ALA A 230 -23.54 9.67 5.52
C ALA A 230 -23.42 10.85 6.52
N LYS A 231 -22.84 10.61 7.70
CA LYS A 231 -22.63 11.67 8.71
C LYS A 231 -21.74 12.81 8.19
N SER A 232 -20.73 12.51 7.38
CA SER A 232 -19.80 13.53 6.86
C SER A 232 -20.47 14.57 5.97
N LYS A 233 -21.58 14.21 5.32
CA LYS A 233 -22.37 15.12 4.49
C LYS A 233 -23.11 16.16 5.31
N GLU A 234 -23.54 15.79 6.51
CA GLU A 234 -24.31 16.66 7.42
C GLU A 234 -23.40 17.61 8.21
N ILE A 235 -22.08 17.45 8.11
CA ILE A 235 -21.10 18.35 8.73
C ILE A 235 -20.99 19.60 7.86
N ILE A 236 -21.93 20.50 8.04
CA ILE A 236 -21.91 21.84 7.44
C ILE A 236 -21.79 22.86 8.57
N PRO A 237 -20.57 23.25 8.95
CA PRO A 237 -20.40 24.41 9.83
C PRO A 237 -20.96 25.63 9.08
N HIS A 238 -21.89 26.37 9.70
CA HIS A 238 -22.60 27.49 9.07
C HIS A 238 -21.69 28.61 8.53
N ASP A 239 -20.40 28.63 8.89
CA ASP A 239 -19.45 29.70 8.56
C ASP A 239 -18.11 29.24 7.95
N ILE A 240 -17.95 27.95 7.61
CA ILE A 240 -16.68 27.41 7.07
C ILE A 240 -16.84 27.10 5.59
N ALA A 241 -15.93 27.62 4.75
CA ALA A 241 -15.89 27.26 3.34
C ALA A 241 -15.81 25.73 3.19
N HIS A 242 -16.70 25.17 2.36
CA HIS A 242 -16.98 23.74 2.23
C HIS A 242 -15.85 22.89 1.60
N SER A 243 -14.59 23.34 1.62
CA SER A 243 -13.50 22.54 1.07
C SER A 243 -13.23 21.33 1.95
N SER A 244 -12.83 20.22 1.33
CA SER A 244 -12.58 18.98 2.06
C SER A 244 -11.51 19.13 3.14
N LEU A 245 -10.47 19.94 2.89
CA LEU A 245 -9.41 20.25 3.84
C LEU A 245 -9.94 20.95 5.09
N LYS A 246 -10.81 21.96 4.91
CA LYS A 246 -11.38 22.72 6.04
C LYS A 246 -12.31 21.86 6.90
N ILE A 247 -13.10 20.98 6.27
CA ILE A 247 -13.94 20.03 7.00
C ILE A 247 -13.08 19.07 7.82
N ARG A 248 -12.01 18.50 7.24
CA ARG A 248 -11.06 17.66 7.98
C ARG A 248 -10.40 18.42 9.13
N ALA A 249 -10.00 19.67 8.91
CA ALA A 249 -9.42 20.52 9.96
C ALA A 249 -10.39 20.74 11.13
N TYR A 250 -11.64 21.10 10.83
CA TYR A 250 -12.71 21.26 11.83
C TYR A 250 -12.94 19.96 12.62
N LEU A 251 -12.98 18.82 11.94
CA LEU A 251 -13.18 17.53 12.61
C LEU A 251 -12.01 17.16 13.50
N ILE A 252 -10.77 17.39 13.08
CA ILE A 252 -9.61 17.17 13.94
C ILE A 252 -9.70 18.04 15.19
N GLU A 253 -10.11 19.31 15.05
CA GLU A 253 -10.29 20.21 16.19
C GLU A 253 -11.38 19.72 17.16
N VAL A 254 -12.54 19.31 16.64
CA VAL A 254 -13.66 18.80 17.45
C VAL A 254 -13.29 17.49 18.13
N MET A 255 -12.63 16.58 17.43
CA MET A 255 -12.34 15.22 17.90
C MET A 255 -11.11 15.14 18.80
N THR A 256 -10.38 16.23 19.00
CA THR A 256 -9.23 16.29 19.93
C THR A 256 -9.54 17.02 21.24
N ASP A 257 -10.69 17.68 21.34
CA ASP A 257 -11.17 18.36 22.54
C ASP A 257 -12.44 17.70 23.07
N LYS A 258 -12.41 17.24 24.33
CA LYS A 258 -13.52 16.51 24.95
C LYS A 258 -14.82 17.33 25.01
N ASN A 259 -14.73 18.63 25.30
CA ASN A 259 -15.91 19.48 25.41
C ASN A 259 -16.50 19.77 24.02
N LYS A 260 -15.65 20.05 23.03
CA LYS A 260 -16.09 20.24 21.64
C LYS A 260 -16.71 18.96 21.09
N PHE A 261 -16.12 17.80 21.34
CA PHE A 261 -16.67 16.49 20.94
C PHE A 261 -18.06 16.25 21.52
N LEU A 262 -18.24 16.51 22.82
CA LEU A 262 -19.55 16.33 23.47
C LEU A 262 -20.59 17.33 22.94
N ASN A 263 -20.20 18.58 22.71
CA ASN A 263 -21.06 19.59 22.12
C ASN A 263 -21.46 19.25 20.67
N PHE A 264 -20.51 18.76 19.88
CA PHE A 264 -20.74 18.29 18.52
C PHE A 264 -21.73 17.13 18.46
N ASN A 265 -21.69 16.24 19.46
CA ASN A 265 -22.58 15.10 19.53
C ASN A 265 -23.95 15.41 20.15
N LYS A 266 -24.24 16.64 20.59
CA LYS A 266 -25.57 16.99 21.12
C LYS A 266 -26.64 16.90 20.05
N ILE A 267 -27.79 16.32 20.39
CA ILE A 267 -28.98 16.33 19.53
C ILE A 267 -29.81 17.59 19.78
N THR A 268 -29.82 18.08 21.02
CA THR A 268 -30.51 19.32 21.40
C THR A 268 -29.57 20.23 22.19
N PRO A 269 -29.72 21.57 22.11
CA PRO A 269 -28.88 22.50 22.86
C PRO A 269 -28.89 22.25 24.39
N GLN A 270 -30.01 21.74 24.92
CA GLN A 270 -30.25 21.50 26.33
C GLN A 270 -29.64 20.17 26.85
N GLU A 271 -29.24 19.25 25.96
CA GLU A 271 -28.67 17.97 26.35
C GLU A 271 -27.39 18.20 27.17
N THR A 272 -27.32 17.61 28.37
CA THR A 272 -26.15 17.67 29.25
C THR A 272 -25.05 16.75 28.74
N HIS A 273 -23.79 17.01 29.13
CA HIS A 273 -22.67 16.14 28.75
C HIS A 273 -22.82 14.70 29.26
N GLU A 274 -23.42 14.50 30.43
CA GLU A 274 -23.69 13.17 30.98
C GLU A 274 -24.71 12.39 30.14
N GLU A 275 -25.77 13.06 29.69
CA GLU A 275 -26.77 12.47 28.79
C GLU A 275 -26.17 12.08 27.45
N VAL A 276 -25.32 12.95 26.87
CA VAL A 276 -24.58 12.65 25.63
C VAL A 276 -23.72 11.40 25.82
N ILE A 277 -22.93 11.30 26.89
CA ILE A 277 -22.08 10.13 27.16
C ILE A 277 -22.91 8.85 27.27
N LYS A 278 -24.01 8.90 28.03
CA LYS A 278 -24.91 7.75 28.22
C LYS A 278 -25.51 7.27 26.90
N ARG A 279 -25.90 8.21 26.03
CA ARG A 279 -26.42 7.90 24.69
C ARG A 279 -25.33 7.31 23.79
N LEU A 280 -24.14 7.92 23.72
CA LEU A 280 -23.02 7.40 22.94
C LEU A 280 -22.63 5.96 23.36
N ARG A 281 -22.67 5.64 24.66
CA ARG A 281 -22.48 4.28 25.17
C ARG A 281 -23.55 3.33 24.66
N LYS A 282 -24.82 3.73 24.73
CA LYS A 282 -25.96 2.94 24.24
C LYS A 282 -25.85 2.70 22.74
N ASP A 283 -25.48 3.71 21.97
CA ASP A 283 -25.32 3.63 20.51
C ASP A 283 -24.18 2.67 20.15
N LEU A 284 -23.05 2.74 20.86
CA LEU A 284 -21.93 1.82 20.67
C LEU A 284 -22.32 0.37 21.07
N GLN A 285 -23.08 0.21 22.16
CA GLN A 285 -23.58 -1.09 22.59
C GLN A 285 -24.55 -1.71 21.57
N ALA A 286 -25.38 -0.90 20.92
CA ALA A 286 -26.29 -1.37 19.87
C ALA A 286 -25.57 -1.94 18.64
N GLN A 287 -24.28 -1.61 18.43
CA GLN A 287 -23.47 -2.19 17.37
C GLN A 287 -23.07 -3.66 17.63
N LEU A 288 -23.18 -4.15 18.88
CA LEU A 288 -22.87 -5.54 19.25
C LEU A 288 -24.00 -6.49 18.83
N ASN A 289 -24.04 -6.83 17.55
CA ASN A 289 -25.02 -7.78 16.98
C ASN A 289 -24.35 -9.05 16.43
N LEU A 290 -25.17 -10.02 16.01
CA LEU A 290 -24.70 -11.31 15.50
C LEU A 290 -23.77 -11.17 14.28
N VAL A 291 -24.06 -10.24 13.37
CA VAL A 291 -23.22 -9.99 12.20
C VAL A 291 -21.85 -9.45 12.63
N LYS A 292 -21.83 -8.50 13.56
CA LYS A 292 -20.60 -7.96 14.14
C LYS A 292 -19.77 -9.05 14.83
N TYR A 293 -20.43 -9.96 15.54
CA TYR A 293 -19.78 -11.10 16.17
C TYR A 293 -19.16 -12.06 15.16
N LEU A 294 -19.91 -12.44 14.11
CA LEU A 294 -19.48 -13.43 13.12
C LEU A 294 -18.41 -12.92 12.16
N PHE A 295 -18.52 -11.66 11.71
CA PHE A 295 -17.67 -11.13 10.63
C PHE A 295 -16.67 -10.06 11.12
N PHE A 296 -16.84 -9.52 12.33
CA PHE A 296 -16.02 -8.42 12.87
C PHE A 296 -15.62 -8.68 14.32
N SER A 297 -15.26 -9.93 14.64
CA SER A 297 -15.07 -10.43 16.01
C SER A 297 -14.04 -9.66 16.85
N LYS A 298 -12.96 -9.16 16.22
CA LYS A 298 -11.97 -8.30 16.90
C LYS A 298 -12.58 -6.96 17.30
N GLU A 299 -13.30 -6.29 16.40
CA GLU A 299 -13.99 -5.04 16.71
C GLU A 299 -15.09 -5.25 17.76
N TYR A 300 -15.84 -6.35 17.65
CA TYR A 300 -16.82 -6.76 18.66
C TYR A 300 -16.20 -6.87 20.05
N SER A 301 -15.07 -7.58 20.16
CA SER A 301 -14.33 -7.77 21.42
C SER A 301 -13.77 -6.45 21.96
N LEU A 302 -13.27 -5.58 21.07
CA LEU A 302 -12.77 -4.26 21.44
C LEU A 302 -13.90 -3.36 21.97
N ILE A 303 -15.04 -3.33 21.30
CA ILE A 303 -16.21 -2.56 21.74
C ILE A 303 -16.64 -3.01 23.14
N LYS A 304 -16.77 -4.34 23.36
CA LYS A 304 -17.13 -4.89 24.67
C LYS A 304 -16.15 -4.41 25.77
N ARG A 305 -14.84 -4.51 25.52
CA ARG A 305 -13.80 -4.06 26.46
C ARG A 305 -13.85 -2.57 26.75
N ILE A 306 -14.21 -1.75 25.77
CA ILE A 306 -14.27 -0.29 25.93
C ILE A 306 -15.53 0.15 26.68
N LEU A 307 -16.67 -0.51 26.45
CA LEU A 307 -17.91 -0.24 27.19
C LEU A 307 -17.74 -0.43 28.71
N GLU A 308 -16.86 -1.31 29.14
CA GLU A 308 -16.50 -1.55 30.55
C GLU A 308 -15.55 -0.50 31.15
N LYS A 309 -15.02 0.44 30.35
CA LYS A 309 -14.11 1.49 30.85
C LYS A 309 -14.88 2.68 31.40
N ASN A 310 -14.22 3.47 32.25
CA ASN A 310 -14.72 4.76 32.73
C ASN A 310 -14.91 5.76 31.57
N ASP A 311 -15.63 6.85 31.83
CA ASP A 311 -16.04 7.80 30.79
C ASP A 311 -14.85 8.45 30.08
N ASP A 312 -13.78 8.76 30.79
CA ASP A 312 -12.59 9.36 30.17
C ASP A 312 -11.93 8.44 29.14
N ARG A 313 -11.74 7.16 29.50
CA ARG A 313 -11.15 6.17 28.57
C ARG A 313 -12.10 5.82 27.44
N PHE A 314 -13.40 5.75 27.72
CA PHE A 314 -14.44 5.53 26.72
C PHE A 314 -14.47 6.66 25.70
N LEU A 315 -14.49 7.92 26.15
CA LEU A 315 -14.50 9.08 25.28
C LEU A 315 -13.20 9.22 24.49
N THR A 316 -12.04 9.02 25.11
CA THR A 316 -10.75 9.02 24.40
C THR A 316 -10.74 8.01 23.24
N TYR A 317 -11.29 6.81 23.47
CA TYR A 317 -11.42 5.81 22.42
C TYR A 317 -12.38 6.27 21.33
N LEU A 318 -13.59 6.72 21.69
CA LEU A 318 -14.59 7.15 20.71
C LEU A 318 -14.11 8.32 19.88
N MET A 319 -13.61 9.38 20.50
CA MET A 319 -13.05 10.56 19.84
C MET A 319 -12.02 10.17 18.78
N LYS A 320 -11.09 9.28 19.14
CA LYS A 320 -10.10 8.77 18.18
C LYS A 320 -10.76 7.96 17.05
N LYS A 321 -11.64 7.00 17.39
CA LYS A 321 -12.31 6.14 16.42
C LYS A 321 -13.13 6.95 15.41
N GLU A 322 -13.91 7.91 15.90
CA GLU A 322 -14.74 8.79 15.08
C GLU A 322 -13.87 9.66 14.16
N CYS A 323 -12.78 10.22 14.68
CA CYS A 323 -11.84 11.00 13.88
C CYS A 323 -11.30 10.19 12.71
N ASP A 324 -10.76 8.98 12.97
CA ASP A 324 -10.22 8.10 11.93
C ASP A 324 -11.30 7.75 10.88
N LEU A 325 -12.55 7.46 11.32
CA LEU A 325 -13.65 7.13 10.41
C LEU A 325 -14.13 8.31 9.57
N TYR A 326 -14.24 9.51 10.13
CA TYR A 326 -14.60 10.70 9.37
C TYR A 326 -13.52 11.07 8.35
N LEU A 327 -12.26 11.10 8.78
CA LEU A 327 -11.14 11.41 7.88
C LEU A 327 -11.11 10.41 6.73
N LYS A 328 -11.32 9.11 7.00
CA LYS A 328 -11.37 8.09 5.96
C LYS A 328 -12.54 8.24 5.02
N SER A 329 -13.72 8.53 5.54
CA SER A 329 -14.92 8.74 4.73
C SER A 329 -14.74 9.91 3.77
N ILE A 330 -14.18 11.02 4.26
CA ILE A 330 -13.93 12.21 3.45
C ILE A 330 -12.89 11.91 2.36
N VAL A 331 -11.74 11.33 2.71
CA VAL A 331 -10.67 11.02 1.73
C VAL A 331 -11.17 10.10 0.61
N VAL A 332 -11.88 9.02 0.97
CA VAL A 332 -12.41 8.07 -0.02
C VAL A 332 -13.44 8.74 -0.95
N CYS A 333 -14.22 9.70 -0.45
CA CYS A 333 -15.21 10.46 -1.23
C CYS A 333 -14.64 11.68 -1.95
N THR A 334 -13.39 12.10 -1.68
CA THR A 334 -12.75 13.26 -2.35
C THR A 334 -11.76 12.86 -3.42
N THR A 335 -10.89 11.89 -3.11
CA THR A 335 -9.78 11.51 -3.98
C THR A 335 -9.57 10.01 -4.11
N GLY A 336 -10.17 9.24 -3.19
CA GLY A 336 -10.10 7.80 -3.20
C GLY A 336 -11.16 7.10 -4.07
N PRO A 337 -11.36 5.78 -3.83
CA PRO A 337 -12.10 4.88 -4.72
C PRO A 337 -13.53 5.30 -5.10
N ILE A 338 -14.27 5.89 -4.15
CA ILE A 338 -15.66 6.33 -4.42
C ILE A 338 -15.63 7.48 -5.43
N GLN A 339 -14.75 8.47 -5.25
CA GLN A 339 -14.69 9.59 -6.19
C GLN A 339 -14.16 9.16 -7.56
N ILE A 340 -13.22 8.22 -7.62
CA ILE A 340 -12.75 7.67 -8.90
C ILE A 340 -13.89 6.96 -9.65
N SER A 341 -14.65 6.12 -8.95
CA SER A 341 -15.81 5.45 -9.53
C SER A 341 -16.83 6.45 -10.08
N ASN A 342 -17.16 7.48 -9.28
CA ASN A 342 -18.08 8.53 -9.69
C ASN A 342 -17.57 9.30 -10.92
N ALA A 343 -16.31 9.73 -10.91
CA ALA A 343 -15.76 10.53 -11.99
C ALA A 343 -15.67 9.76 -13.33
N LEU A 344 -15.26 8.49 -13.29
CA LEU A 344 -15.09 7.63 -14.48
C LEU A 344 -16.41 7.04 -14.99
N PHE A 345 -17.32 6.65 -14.11
CA PHE A 345 -18.52 5.89 -14.50
C PHE A 345 -19.84 6.65 -14.31
N ASN A 346 -19.78 7.86 -13.71
CA ASN A 346 -20.95 8.66 -13.36
C ASN A 346 -21.93 7.92 -12.43
N GLY A 347 -21.39 7.07 -11.55
CA GLY A 347 -22.17 6.28 -10.62
C GLY A 347 -21.34 5.18 -9.95
N TYR A 348 -22.01 4.40 -9.13
CA TYR A 348 -21.42 3.34 -8.30
C TYR A 348 -22.04 1.97 -8.59
N VAL A 349 -23.24 1.96 -9.17
CA VAL A 349 -24.00 0.76 -9.53
C VAL A 349 -24.43 0.90 -10.98
N VAL A 350 -24.28 -0.16 -11.76
CA VAL A 350 -24.68 -0.21 -13.17
C VAL A 350 -25.29 -1.56 -13.51
N ASP A 351 -25.95 -1.67 -14.65
CA ASP A 351 -26.40 -2.97 -15.16
C ASP A 351 -25.21 -3.88 -15.50
N THR A 352 -25.34 -5.18 -15.24
CA THR A 352 -24.28 -6.17 -15.47
C THR A 352 -23.77 -6.15 -16.91
N ASP A 353 -24.66 -6.01 -17.90
CA ASP A 353 -24.27 -5.95 -19.31
C ASP A 353 -23.45 -4.70 -19.63
N LYS A 354 -23.79 -3.57 -19.01
CA LYS A 354 -23.02 -2.33 -19.13
C LYS A 354 -21.65 -2.50 -18.46
N PHE A 355 -21.61 -3.11 -17.28
CA PHE A 355 -20.35 -3.39 -16.58
C PHE A 355 -19.39 -4.22 -17.45
N ILE A 356 -19.86 -5.36 -17.98
CA ILE A 356 -19.03 -6.27 -18.78
C ILE A 356 -18.49 -5.58 -20.04
N ARG A 357 -19.31 -4.76 -20.71
CA ARG A 357 -18.91 -4.12 -21.97
C ARG A 357 -18.06 -2.87 -21.79
N GLU A 358 -18.35 -2.05 -20.78
CA GLU A 358 -17.80 -0.69 -20.67
C GLU A 358 -16.82 -0.51 -19.51
N ILE A 359 -16.87 -1.35 -18.48
CA ILE A 359 -16.11 -1.15 -17.23
C ILE A 359 -15.08 -2.25 -17.01
N GLN A 360 -15.48 -3.51 -17.18
CA GLN A 360 -14.60 -4.65 -17.01
C GLN A 360 -13.31 -4.55 -17.87
N PRO A 361 -13.33 -4.06 -19.13
CA PRO A 361 -12.12 -3.92 -19.92
C PRO A 361 -11.12 -2.86 -19.40
N LEU A 362 -11.51 -2.04 -18.42
CA LEU A 362 -10.61 -1.13 -17.69
C LEU A 362 -9.94 -1.82 -16.48
N SER A 363 -10.34 -3.04 -16.13
CA SER A 363 -9.79 -3.75 -14.96
C SER A 363 -8.48 -4.47 -15.30
N PHE A 364 -7.48 -4.37 -14.42
CA PHE A 364 -6.32 -5.27 -14.46
C PHE A 364 -6.73 -6.75 -14.47
N ASN A 365 -7.78 -7.11 -13.72
CA ASN A 365 -8.25 -8.48 -13.57
C ASN A 365 -8.79 -9.08 -14.88
N HIS A 366 -9.31 -8.24 -15.78
CA HIS A 366 -9.80 -8.67 -17.08
C HIS A 366 -8.68 -9.24 -17.97
N TYR A 367 -7.44 -8.76 -17.79
CA TYR A 367 -6.26 -9.19 -18.55
C TYR A 367 -5.40 -10.22 -17.79
N GLY A 368 -5.90 -10.80 -16.70
CA GLY A 368 -5.16 -11.80 -15.92
C GLY A 368 -4.01 -11.22 -15.07
N LEU A 369 -3.98 -9.91 -14.85
CA LEU A 369 -2.85 -9.23 -14.18
C LEU A 369 -2.89 -9.31 -12.65
N GLN A 370 -3.95 -9.84 -12.05
CA GLN A 370 -4.13 -9.94 -10.60
C GLN A 370 -3.04 -10.75 -9.89
N HIS A 371 -2.34 -11.63 -10.61
CA HIS A 371 -1.26 -12.44 -10.04
C HIS A 371 0.07 -11.70 -9.97
N ALA A 372 0.27 -10.72 -10.86
CA ALA A 372 1.45 -9.86 -10.88
C ALA A 372 1.25 -8.63 -9.98
N PHE A 373 0.03 -8.09 -9.93
CA PHE A 373 -0.36 -6.93 -9.12
C PHE A 373 -1.32 -7.39 -8.01
N ARG A 374 -0.77 -7.91 -6.91
CA ARG A 374 -1.56 -8.59 -5.87
C ARG A 374 -2.10 -7.60 -4.83
N SER A 375 -3.19 -6.89 -5.17
CA SER A 375 -3.91 -6.09 -4.18
C SER A 375 -4.89 -6.94 -3.38
N GLN A 376 -4.76 -6.89 -2.05
CA GLN A 376 -5.78 -7.40 -1.14
C GLN A 376 -6.92 -6.40 -0.94
N ASN A 377 -6.79 -5.16 -1.43
CA ASN A 377 -7.75 -4.07 -1.26
C ASN A 377 -8.87 -4.08 -2.32
N SER A 378 -9.00 -5.16 -3.11
CA SER A 378 -10.09 -5.36 -4.07
C SER A 378 -10.77 -6.71 -3.86
N ILE A 379 -12.00 -6.82 -4.35
CA ILE A 379 -12.66 -8.11 -4.53
C ILE A 379 -12.58 -8.53 -6.00
N PRO A 380 -12.69 -9.84 -6.32
CA PRO A 380 -12.79 -10.30 -7.70
C PRO A 380 -13.94 -9.63 -8.47
N LEU A 381 -13.87 -9.71 -9.81
CA LEU A 381 -14.99 -9.33 -10.66
C LEU A 381 -16.18 -10.27 -10.43
N HIS A 382 -17.38 -9.72 -10.39
CA HIS A 382 -18.64 -10.44 -10.17
C HIS A 382 -18.73 -11.19 -8.84
N GLU A 383 -18.04 -10.70 -7.80
CA GLU A 383 -18.07 -11.31 -6.49
C GLU A 383 -19.49 -11.25 -5.89
N ASN A 384 -19.80 -12.18 -4.99
CA ASN A 384 -21.09 -12.21 -4.30
C ASN A 384 -21.04 -11.51 -2.94
N VAL A 385 -22.21 -11.36 -2.35
CA VAL A 385 -22.43 -10.75 -1.03
C VAL A 385 -21.55 -11.35 0.07
N LEU A 386 -21.39 -12.67 0.08
CA LEU A 386 -20.64 -13.36 1.12
C LEU A 386 -19.14 -13.09 0.96
N GLY A 387 -18.63 -13.07 -0.27
CA GLY A 387 -17.28 -12.63 -0.59
C GLY A 387 -17.03 -11.19 -0.13
N MET A 388 -17.98 -10.29 -0.39
CA MET A 388 -17.93 -8.92 0.11
C MET A 388 -17.89 -8.86 1.64
N LEU A 389 -18.75 -9.60 2.36
CA LEU A 389 -18.73 -9.61 3.83
C LEU A 389 -17.41 -10.12 4.41
N LYS A 390 -16.80 -11.15 3.79
CA LYS A 390 -15.48 -11.63 4.18
C LYS A 390 -14.42 -10.55 3.97
N PHE A 391 -14.42 -9.90 2.80
CA PHE A 391 -13.52 -8.79 2.48
C PHE A 391 -13.68 -7.63 3.47
N LEU A 392 -14.91 -7.22 3.76
CA LEU A 392 -15.21 -6.14 4.70
C LEU A 392 -14.78 -6.46 6.14
N GLY A 393 -14.80 -7.73 6.55
CA GLY A 393 -14.42 -8.20 7.88
C GLY A 393 -12.92 -8.31 8.12
N VAL A 394 -12.09 -8.11 7.09
CA VAL A 394 -10.62 -8.13 7.19
C VAL A 394 -10.12 -6.94 8.01
N ASN A 395 -9.07 -7.13 8.80
CA ASN A 395 -8.61 -6.11 9.73
C ASN A 395 -7.85 -4.98 9.02
N GLU A 396 -7.80 -3.81 9.67
CA GLU A 396 -6.89 -2.74 9.26
C GLU A 396 -5.43 -3.23 9.30
N GLY A 397 -4.68 -2.97 8.23
CA GLY A 397 -3.32 -3.51 8.04
C GLY A 397 -3.24 -4.87 7.38
N GLU A 398 -4.37 -5.56 7.16
CA GLU A 398 -4.44 -6.76 6.31
C GLU A 398 -4.82 -6.36 4.87
N LEU A 399 -5.84 -5.51 4.67
CA LEU A 399 -6.23 -5.02 3.33
C LEU A 399 -5.30 -3.92 2.78
N ASN A 400 -4.93 -2.99 3.65
CA ASN A 400 -4.01 -1.89 3.38
C ASN A 400 -3.49 -1.34 4.71
N ASP A 401 -2.36 -0.63 4.67
CA ASP A 401 -1.72 -0.12 5.89
C ASP A 401 -2.42 1.09 6.52
N SER A 402 -3.26 1.82 5.75
CA SER A 402 -3.93 3.07 6.20
C SER A 402 -2.99 4.03 6.95
N SER A 403 -1.72 4.12 6.51
CA SER A 403 -0.62 4.81 7.21
C SER A 403 -0.79 6.33 7.39
N TRP A 404 -1.82 6.90 6.77
CA TRP A 404 -2.21 8.30 6.92
C TRP A 404 -3.19 8.52 8.10
N LEU A 405 -3.80 7.46 8.64
CA LEU A 405 -4.57 7.44 9.89
C LEU A 405 -3.67 7.15 11.11
N ASP A 406 -4.10 7.52 12.32
CA ASP A 406 -3.30 7.27 13.53
C ASP A 406 -3.22 5.77 13.88
N SER A 407 -4.29 5.01 13.62
CA SER A 407 -4.31 3.54 13.71
C SER A 407 -3.23 2.90 12.84
N GLY A 408 -3.21 3.21 11.54
CA GLY A 408 -2.24 2.69 10.58
C GLY A 408 -0.79 3.07 10.93
N LYS A 409 -0.54 4.32 11.35
CA LYS A 409 0.78 4.76 11.83
C LYS A 409 1.31 3.92 12.99
N LYS A 410 0.44 3.62 13.97
CA LYS A 410 0.82 2.79 15.14
C LYS A 410 1.14 1.36 14.72
N LEU A 411 0.40 0.82 13.77
CA LEU A 411 0.66 -0.51 13.23
C LEU A 411 2.01 -0.58 12.50
N GLN A 412 2.26 0.35 11.57
CA GLN A 412 3.56 0.44 10.87
C GLN A 412 4.73 0.67 11.84
N ALA A 413 4.56 1.51 12.87
CA ALA A 413 5.60 1.72 13.87
C ALA A 413 5.93 0.42 14.65
N SER A 414 4.91 -0.37 15.00
CA SER A 414 5.09 -1.66 15.65
C SER A 414 5.84 -2.66 14.75
N ARG A 415 5.46 -2.75 13.47
CA ARG A 415 6.14 -3.62 12.49
C ARG A 415 7.57 -3.18 12.22
N THR A 416 7.77 -1.88 12.03
CA THR A 416 9.09 -1.27 11.86
C THR A 416 10.01 -1.61 13.03
N LYS A 417 9.52 -1.55 14.28
CA LYS A 417 10.32 -1.94 15.46
C LYS A 417 10.79 -3.39 15.40
N LEU A 418 9.92 -4.32 15.00
CA LEU A 418 10.28 -5.73 14.82
C LEU A 418 11.32 -5.91 13.71
N LEU A 419 11.12 -5.24 12.58
CA LEU A 419 12.05 -5.27 11.45
C LEU A 419 13.43 -4.69 11.81
N THR A 420 13.49 -3.62 12.60
CA THR A 420 14.76 -3.06 13.09
C THR A 420 15.48 -4.03 14.01
N THR A 421 14.76 -4.73 14.90
CA THR A 421 15.37 -5.79 15.73
C THR A 421 15.95 -6.90 14.86
N ARG A 422 15.16 -7.39 13.89
CA ARG A 422 15.61 -8.44 12.95
C ARG A 422 16.82 -7.99 12.12
N GLN A 423 16.82 -6.76 11.63
CA GLN A 423 17.96 -6.18 10.89
C GLN A 423 19.23 -6.18 11.74
N LYS A 424 19.14 -5.81 13.02
CA LYS A 424 20.29 -5.83 13.95
C LYS A 424 20.78 -7.24 14.23
N GLU A 425 19.87 -8.19 14.44
CA GLU A 425 20.20 -9.61 14.61
C GLU A 425 20.94 -10.15 13.38
N LEU A 426 20.40 -9.91 12.19
CA LEU A 426 21.00 -10.31 10.91
C LEU A 426 22.37 -9.66 10.70
N ALA A 427 22.53 -8.38 11.05
CA ALA A 427 23.83 -7.71 10.95
C ALA A 427 24.93 -8.39 11.79
N MET A 428 24.55 -9.05 12.89
CA MET A 428 25.48 -9.82 13.74
C MET A 428 25.65 -11.26 13.24
N SER A 429 24.59 -11.92 12.77
CA SER A 429 24.61 -13.34 12.42
C SER A 429 25.10 -13.62 11.00
N LEU A 430 24.86 -12.72 10.03
CA LEU A 430 25.22 -12.92 8.62
C LEU A 430 26.73 -13.15 8.43
N PRO A 431 27.64 -12.30 8.95
CA PRO A 431 29.09 -12.53 8.78
C PRO A 431 29.54 -13.89 9.32
N LEU A 432 28.96 -14.33 10.44
CA LEU A 432 29.26 -15.62 11.06
C LEU A 432 28.73 -16.78 10.20
N SER A 433 27.52 -16.64 9.65
CA SER A 433 26.88 -17.66 8.82
C SER A 433 27.65 -17.87 7.52
N PHE A 434 28.00 -16.79 6.82
CA PHE A 434 28.84 -16.87 5.62
C PHE A 434 30.24 -17.43 5.92
N SER A 435 30.85 -17.06 7.05
CA SER A 435 32.15 -17.61 7.46
C SER A 435 32.08 -19.10 7.76
N ALA A 436 31.00 -19.56 8.43
CA ALA A 436 30.78 -20.97 8.70
C ALA A 436 30.62 -21.76 7.41
N ILE A 437 29.77 -21.27 6.49
CA ILE A 437 29.59 -21.87 5.16
C ILE A 437 30.92 -21.97 4.40
N LYS A 438 31.70 -20.88 4.35
CA LYS A 438 33.02 -20.89 3.71
C LYS A 438 33.91 -22.01 4.25
N ASN A 439 34.03 -22.10 5.57
CA ASN A 439 34.85 -23.11 6.23
C ASN A 439 34.33 -24.54 5.97
N ASP A 440 33.02 -24.73 5.92
CA ASP A 440 32.41 -26.04 5.69
C ASP A 440 32.60 -26.50 4.24
N VAL A 441 32.50 -25.59 3.27
CA VAL A 441 32.81 -25.89 1.86
C VAL A 441 34.29 -26.23 1.69
N GLU A 442 35.21 -25.47 2.29
CA GLU A 442 36.65 -25.77 2.27
C GLU A 442 36.95 -27.17 2.85
N LYS A 443 36.32 -27.53 3.97
CA LYS A 443 36.44 -28.88 4.57
C LYS A 443 35.84 -29.96 3.68
N TYR A 444 34.70 -29.69 3.04
CA TYR A 444 34.03 -30.67 2.19
C TYR A 444 34.85 -30.99 0.93
N ILE A 445 35.43 -29.98 0.29
CA ILE A 445 36.37 -30.16 -0.83
C ILE A 445 37.58 -31.01 -0.39
N HIS A 446 38.16 -30.74 0.78
CA HIS A 446 39.28 -31.54 1.31
C HIS A 446 38.89 -32.98 1.63
N LYS A 447 37.64 -33.23 2.05
CA LYS A 447 37.13 -34.57 2.33
C LYS A 447 36.93 -35.35 1.03
N ILE A 448 36.26 -34.75 0.04
CA ILE A 448 36.00 -35.39 -1.26
C ILE A 448 37.31 -35.75 -1.94
N THR A 449 38.27 -34.82 -2.02
CA THR A 449 39.58 -35.07 -2.67
C THR A 449 40.33 -36.26 -2.07
N LYS A 450 40.09 -36.63 -0.80
CA LYS A 450 40.72 -37.77 -0.12
C LYS A 450 39.99 -39.13 -0.25
N ILE A 451 38.75 -39.18 -0.72
CA ILE A 451 37.98 -40.43 -0.82
C ILE A 451 38.46 -41.25 -2.05
N PRO A 452 38.90 -42.52 -1.91
CA PRO A 452 39.26 -43.38 -3.03
C PRO A 452 38.07 -43.67 -3.95
N HIS A 453 38.34 -44.02 -5.21
CA HIS A 453 37.42 -44.14 -6.37
C HIS A 453 36.18 -45.06 -6.25
N GLN A 454 35.73 -45.48 -5.07
CA GLN A 454 34.69 -46.50 -4.91
C GLN A 454 33.25 -45.97 -4.85
N SER A 455 33.00 -44.65 -4.81
CA SER A 455 31.65 -44.09 -4.59
C SER A 455 31.16 -43.09 -5.65
N PHE A 456 32.03 -42.59 -6.53
CA PHE A 456 31.71 -41.65 -7.61
C PHE A 456 32.56 -41.99 -8.83
N SER A 457 32.04 -41.75 -10.04
CA SER A 457 32.90 -41.72 -11.22
C SER A 457 33.94 -40.58 -11.07
N SER A 458 35.11 -40.71 -11.69
CA SER A 458 36.16 -39.69 -11.60
C SER A 458 35.73 -38.33 -12.15
N GLU A 459 34.83 -38.34 -13.12
CA GLU A 459 34.31 -37.14 -13.79
C GLU A 459 33.30 -36.39 -12.90
N GLU A 460 32.29 -37.07 -12.33
CA GLU A 460 31.31 -36.45 -11.42
C GLU A 460 31.98 -35.82 -10.18
N LYS A 461 33.01 -36.49 -9.65
CA LYS A 461 33.78 -35.99 -8.50
C LYS A 461 34.57 -34.72 -8.87
N GLN A 462 35.08 -34.66 -10.10
CA GLN A 462 35.82 -33.51 -10.59
C GLN A 462 34.90 -32.33 -10.84
N GLU A 463 33.75 -32.55 -11.48
CA GLU A 463 32.72 -31.53 -11.71
C GLU A 463 32.20 -30.93 -10.40
N LEU A 464 31.81 -31.77 -9.43
CA LEU A 464 31.36 -31.32 -8.11
C LEU A 464 32.43 -30.48 -7.39
N THR A 465 33.70 -30.87 -7.50
CA THR A 465 34.80 -30.12 -6.88
C THR A 465 35.00 -28.76 -7.54
N GLU A 466 34.87 -28.67 -8.86
CA GLU A 466 34.95 -27.40 -9.59
C GLU A 466 33.77 -26.48 -9.28
N ASP A 467 32.54 -27.00 -9.19
CA ASP A 467 31.36 -26.24 -8.79
C ASP A 467 31.52 -25.64 -7.38
N LEU A 468 32.00 -26.42 -6.41
CA LEU A 468 32.27 -25.92 -5.05
C LEU A 468 33.41 -24.89 -5.02
N LYS A 469 34.44 -25.04 -5.85
CA LYS A 469 35.51 -24.02 -6.00
C LYS A 469 34.98 -22.72 -6.62
N LEU A 470 34.05 -22.81 -7.57
CA LEU A 470 33.37 -21.63 -8.12
C LEU A 470 32.60 -20.91 -7.01
N ILE A 471 31.86 -21.63 -6.17
CA ILE A 471 31.18 -21.03 -4.99
C ILE A 471 32.20 -20.37 -4.06
N LEU A 472 33.31 -21.05 -3.72
CA LEU A 472 34.36 -20.45 -2.89
C LEU A 472 34.99 -19.20 -3.52
N SER A 473 35.07 -19.11 -4.84
CA SER A 473 35.61 -17.93 -5.53
C SER A 473 34.80 -16.65 -5.28
N CYS A 474 33.55 -16.77 -4.81
CA CYS A 474 32.71 -15.64 -4.42
C CYS A 474 33.13 -15.03 -3.08
N PHE A 475 33.95 -15.75 -2.29
CA PHE A 475 34.57 -15.25 -1.08
C PHE A 475 35.91 -14.61 -1.44
N SER A 476 35.99 -13.28 -1.38
CA SER A 476 37.19 -12.53 -1.73
C SER A 476 38.32 -12.74 -0.71
N GLN A 477 39.55 -12.44 -1.15
CA GLN A 477 40.71 -12.37 -0.27
C GLN A 477 40.59 -11.25 0.79
N THR A 478 39.74 -10.23 0.54
CA THR A 478 39.47 -9.13 1.49
C THR A 478 38.43 -9.48 2.56
N ASN A 479 38.08 -10.76 2.70
CA ASN A 479 37.08 -11.28 3.63
C ASN A 479 35.68 -10.71 3.38
N GLU A 480 35.27 -10.70 2.12
CA GLU A 480 33.93 -10.29 1.67
C GLU A 480 33.29 -11.40 0.85
N PHE A 481 31.97 -11.49 0.85
CA PHE A 481 31.20 -12.32 -0.06
C PHE A 481 30.55 -11.45 -1.14
N ASN A 482 30.74 -11.81 -2.41
CA ASN A 482 30.20 -11.08 -3.56
C ASN A 482 28.92 -11.72 -4.08
N ILE A 483 27.77 -11.10 -3.81
CA ILE A 483 26.45 -11.64 -4.19
C ILE A 483 26.26 -11.63 -5.71
N LEU A 484 26.75 -10.62 -6.42
CA LEU A 484 26.61 -10.54 -7.87
C LEU A 484 27.41 -11.63 -8.59
N GLN A 485 28.61 -11.92 -8.09
CA GLN A 485 29.42 -13.02 -8.59
C GLN A 485 28.73 -14.36 -8.32
N PHE A 486 28.19 -14.55 -7.10
CA PHE A 486 27.43 -15.74 -6.75
C PHE A 486 26.24 -15.97 -7.69
N LYS A 487 25.38 -14.96 -7.89
CA LYS A 487 24.25 -15.04 -8.83
C LYS A 487 24.69 -15.39 -10.26
N LYS A 488 25.87 -14.90 -10.69
CA LYS A 488 26.40 -15.19 -12.04
C LYS A 488 26.86 -16.65 -12.17
N ILE A 489 27.55 -17.20 -11.17
CA ILE A 489 28.07 -18.57 -11.25
C ILE A 489 26.96 -19.62 -11.12
N LEU A 490 25.84 -19.32 -10.45
CA LEU A 490 24.71 -20.25 -10.33
C LEU A 490 24.18 -20.70 -11.71
N LEU A 491 24.29 -19.87 -12.74
CA LEU A 491 23.91 -20.22 -14.11
C LEU A 491 24.83 -21.28 -14.75
N SER A 492 26.00 -21.53 -14.17
CA SER A 492 27.05 -22.41 -14.69
C SER A 492 27.23 -23.69 -13.87
N ILE A 493 26.54 -23.82 -12.73
CA ILE A 493 26.58 -25.02 -11.89
C ILE A 493 25.55 -26.00 -12.43
N HIS A 494 25.99 -27.21 -12.77
CA HIS A 494 25.18 -28.18 -13.51
C HIS A 494 24.80 -29.41 -12.69
N HIS A 495 25.55 -29.72 -11.63
CA HIS A 495 25.33 -30.92 -10.82
C HIS A 495 25.07 -30.55 -9.36
N HIS A 496 23.96 -31.05 -8.81
CA HIS A 496 23.64 -30.85 -7.39
C HIS A 496 23.52 -32.21 -6.70
N ASP A 497 24.55 -32.57 -5.93
CA ASP A 497 24.34 -33.49 -4.82
C ASP A 497 23.49 -32.78 -3.75
N GLU A 498 22.90 -33.56 -2.84
CA GLU A 498 22.01 -33.02 -1.79
C GLU A 498 22.72 -31.94 -0.95
N TYR A 499 24.03 -32.08 -0.73
CA TYR A 499 24.84 -31.10 -0.01
C TYR A 499 24.96 -29.78 -0.78
N THR A 500 25.34 -29.81 -2.06
CA THR A 500 25.55 -28.60 -2.87
C THR A 500 24.23 -27.90 -3.13
N GLN A 501 23.14 -28.64 -3.32
CA GLN A 501 21.81 -28.05 -3.43
C GLN A 501 21.46 -27.26 -2.17
N LYS A 502 21.60 -27.89 -0.99
CA LYS A 502 21.31 -27.22 0.29
C LYS A 502 22.21 -26.02 0.53
N LEU A 503 23.50 -26.13 0.19
CA LEU A 503 24.46 -25.02 0.26
C LEU A 503 24.01 -23.83 -0.59
N ILE A 504 23.56 -24.09 -1.83
CA ILE A 504 23.07 -23.04 -2.72
C ILE A 504 21.82 -22.41 -2.13
N GLU A 505 20.83 -23.19 -1.68
CA GLU A 505 19.61 -22.70 -1.05
C GLU A 505 19.91 -21.84 0.20
N ASP A 506 20.83 -22.29 1.05
CA ASP A 506 21.26 -21.55 2.25
C ASP A 506 21.93 -20.21 1.86
N LEU A 507 22.84 -20.22 0.87
CA LEU A 507 23.50 -19.01 0.39
C LEU A 507 22.52 -18.05 -0.29
N GLU A 508 21.59 -18.54 -1.11
CA GLU A 508 20.54 -17.72 -1.74
C GLU A 508 19.66 -17.05 -0.68
N ASN A 509 19.22 -17.79 0.34
CA ASN A 509 18.43 -17.26 1.45
C ASN A 509 19.20 -16.17 2.22
N LEU A 510 20.46 -16.42 2.58
CA LEU A 510 21.29 -15.44 3.29
C LEU A 510 21.59 -14.20 2.43
N CYS A 511 21.83 -14.38 1.12
CA CYS A 511 22.00 -13.27 0.19
C CYS A 511 20.73 -12.43 0.08
N HIS A 512 19.58 -13.09 -0.02
CA HIS A 512 18.28 -12.43 -0.06
C HIS A 512 18.04 -11.61 1.22
N GLU A 513 18.19 -12.21 2.40
CA GLU A 513 18.06 -11.51 3.68
C GLU A 513 19.03 -10.32 3.78
N ALA A 514 20.29 -10.51 3.40
CA ALA A 514 21.29 -9.45 3.43
C ALA A 514 20.92 -8.26 2.53
N ILE A 515 20.35 -8.53 1.35
CA ILE A 515 19.92 -7.48 0.42
C ILE A 515 18.67 -6.76 0.93
N ILE A 516 17.60 -7.48 1.26
CA ILE A 516 16.32 -6.85 1.61
C ILE A 516 16.45 -6.00 2.88
N PHE A 517 17.29 -6.42 3.84
CA PHE A 517 17.57 -5.66 5.06
C PHE A 517 18.68 -4.61 4.89
N SER A 518 19.14 -4.34 3.66
CA SER A 518 20.18 -3.34 3.36
C SER A 518 21.50 -3.56 4.14
N LEU A 519 21.86 -4.83 4.36
CA LEU A 519 23.08 -5.25 5.04
C LEU A 519 24.22 -5.57 4.06
N ALA A 520 23.90 -5.69 2.76
CA ALA A 520 24.86 -5.85 1.68
C ALA A 520 25.02 -4.52 0.92
N LYS A 521 26.14 -3.82 1.14
CA LYS A 521 26.47 -2.58 0.40
C LYS A 521 27.21 -2.92 -0.89
N ASP A 522 26.83 -2.27 -2.00
CA ASP A 522 27.37 -2.57 -3.33
C ASP A 522 27.22 -4.07 -3.67
N LYS A 523 26.17 -4.71 -3.13
CA LYS A 523 25.91 -6.16 -3.20
C LYS A 523 27.06 -7.04 -2.68
N LYS A 524 27.79 -6.56 -1.67
CA LYS A 524 28.85 -7.28 -0.97
C LYS A 524 28.58 -7.36 0.53
N ILE A 525 28.96 -8.49 1.14
CA ILE A 525 28.82 -8.73 2.58
C ILE A 525 30.21 -8.83 3.19
N LYS A 526 30.49 -8.03 4.21
CA LYS A 526 31.75 -8.13 4.97
C LYS A 526 31.65 -9.26 5.98
N LEU A 527 32.67 -10.11 6.02
CA LEU A 527 32.71 -11.31 6.88
C LEU A 527 33.45 -11.04 8.22
N ASN A 528 34.14 -9.91 8.33
CA ASN A 528 34.70 -9.44 9.59
C ASN A 528 33.59 -9.01 10.55
N ARG A 529 33.75 -9.31 11.84
CA ARG A 529 32.82 -8.83 12.89
C ARG A 529 32.66 -7.32 12.77
N PRO A 530 31.43 -6.77 12.89
CA PRO A 530 31.26 -5.33 12.99
C PRO A 530 32.05 -4.85 14.21
N SER A 531 33.07 -4.03 13.98
CA SER A 531 33.60 -3.15 15.02
C SER A 531 32.42 -2.31 15.50
N HIS A 532 32.12 -2.36 16.80
CA HIS A 532 31.02 -1.66 17.45
C HIS A 532 30.65 -0.37 16.72
N ILE A 533 29.50 -0.36 16.04
CA ILE A 533 28.93 0.87 15.47
C ILE A 533 28.54 1.73 16.67
N GLY A 534 29.27 2.84 16.83
CA GLY A 534 29.03 3.83 17.85
C GLY A 534 27.59 4.33 17.81
N GLN A 535 26.99 4.45 18.99
CA GLN A 535 25.76 5.19 19.18
C GLN A 535 26.02 6.65 18.81
N SER A 536 25.35 7.14 17.76
CA SER A 536 25.13 8.56 17.50
C SER A 536 23.71 8.75 17.02
#